data_AF-A0A844C2Q1-F1
#
_entry.id   AF-A0A844C2Q1-F1
#
_cell.length_a   1.000
_cell.length_b   1.000
_cell.length_c   1.000
_cell.angle_alpha   90.00
_cell.angle_beta   90.00
_cell.angle_gamma   90.00
#
_symmetry.space_group_name_H-M   'P 1'
#
loop_
_entity.id
_entity.type
_entity.pdbx_description
1 polymer ?
#
loop_
_entity_poly.entity_id
_entity_poly.type
_entity_poly.pdbx_seq_one_letter_code
_entity_poly.pdbx_strand_id
1 'polypeptide(L)'
;MPTVNVTLAFPARVNGEKHNVTGKPIEVDAEIAEQLAKANALAVESKSDDDDNEDPALSKLKKDELIAIAKQLGVEVSDEHTKANLIELIEQAREQK
;
A
#
# COMPACT_ATOMS: atom_id res chain seq x y z
N MET A 1 1.92 26.18 4.90
CA MET A 1 2.68 24.99 4.49
C MET A 1 1.93 23.79 5.03
N PRO A 2 1.73 22.70 4.25
CA PRO A 2 1.07 21.52 4.76
C PRO A 2 1.95 20.87 5.84
N THR A 3 1.40 20.70 7.04
CA THR A 3 2.05 19.96 8.12
C THR A 3 1.57 18.51 8.13
N VAL A 4 2.44 17.61 8.55
CA VAL A 4 2.20 16.16 8.64
C VAL A 4 2.74 15.63 9.96
N ASN A 5 2.07 14.61 10.47
CA ASN A 5 2.52 13.92 11.67
C ASN A 5 3.50 12.81 11.30
N VAL A 6 4.70 12.86 11.88
CA VAL A 6 5.73 11.85 11.66
C VAL A 6 6.25 11.33 12.99
N THR A 7 6.54 10.04 13.07
CA THR A 7 7.20 9.45 14.23
C THR A 7 8.68 9.26 13.90
N LEU A 8 9.60 9.61 14.79
CA LEU A 8 11.04 9.43 14.57
C LEU A 8 11.49 8.03 14.99
N ALA A 9 12.31 7.36 14.19
CA ALA A 9 12.99 6.10 14.55
C ALA A 9 14.36 6.34 15.16
N PHE A 10 14.99 7.46 14.77
CA PHE A 10 16.31 7.87 15.27
C PHE A 10 16.28 9.36 15.66
N PRO A 11 17.16 9.81 16.57
CA PRO A 11 17.25 11.22 16.91
C PRO A 11 17.60 12.02 15.67
N ALA A 12 16.75 12.98 15.30
CA ALA A 12 16.87 13.74 14.07
C ALA A 12 16.78 15.24 14.34
N ARG A 13 17.26 16.05 13.40
CA ARG A 13 17.07 17.49 13.44
C ARG A 13 15.84 17.86 12.64
N VAL A 14 14.86 18.47 13.30
CA VAL A 14 13.62 18.97 12.70
C VAL A 14 13.67 20.48 12.80
N ASN A 15 13.66 21.17 11.66
CA ASN A 15 13.75 22.64 11.61
C ASN A 15 14.95 23.23 12.39
N GLY A 16 16.07 22.51 12.43
CA GLY A 16 17.27 22.90 13.19
C GLY A 16 17.26 22.54 14.68
N GLU A 17 16.13 22.12 15.24
CA GLU A 17 16.02 21.64 16.62
C GLU A 17 16.28 20.12 16.69
N LYS A 18 17.00 19.67 17.73
CA LYS A 18 17.28 18.24 17.91
C LYS A 18 16.10 17.56 18.60
N HIS A 19 15.40 16.68 17.88
CA HIS A 19 14.34 15.86 18.42
C HIS A 19 14.83 14.44 18.71
N ASN A 20 14.50 13.93 19.90
CA ASN A 20 14.78 12.54 20.26
C ASN A 20 13.61 11.62 19.86
N VAL A 21 13.93 10.33 19.74
CA VAL A 21 12.96 9.26 19.54
C VAL A 21 12.11 9.11 20.79
N THR A 22 10.89 9.64 20.74
CA THR A 22 9.92 9.52 21.86
C THR A 22 8.81 8.52 21.56
N GLY A 23 8.78 7.94 20.35
CA GLY A 23 7.68 7.10 19.87
C GLY A 23 6.35 7.85 19.72
N LYS A 24 6.35 9.18 19.88
CA LYS A 24 5.18 10.03 19.69
C LYS A 24 5.26 10.69 18.31
N PRO A 25 4.13 10.80 17.59
CA PRO A 25 4.08 11.58 16.37
C PRO A 25 4.34 13.05 16.69
N ILE A 26 5.20 13.67 15.91
CA ILE A 26 5.49 15.10 15.93
C ILE A 26 4.94 15.72 14.65
N GLU A 27 4.34 16.91 14.78
CA GLU A 27 3.87 17.66 13.62
C GLU A 27 5.05 18.42 13.00
N VAL A 28 5.31 18.18 11.72
CA VAL A 28 6.41 18.79 10.96
C VAL A 28 5.93 19.22 9.58
N ASP A 29 6.58 20.17 8.94
CA ASP A 29 6.29 20.52 7.55
C ASP A 29 6.55 19.32 6.61
N ALA A 30 5.74 19.22 5.56
CA ALA A 30 5.85 18.15 4.57
C ALA A 30 7.27 18.05 3.96
N GLU A 31 7.95 19.18 3.75
CA GLU A 31 9.34 19.22 3.24
C GLU A 31 10.33 18.58 4.23
N ILE A 32 10.11 18.78 5.54
CA ILE A 32 10.94 18.18 6.58
C ILE A 32 10.62 16.69 6.70
N ALA A 33 9.35 16.30 6.63
CA ALA A 33 8.94 14.90 6.60
C ALA A 33 9.60 14.14 5.42
N GLU A 34 9.65 14.74 4.22
CA GLU A 34 10.30 14.12 3.07
C GLU A 34 11.81 13.99 3.27
N GLN A 35 12.47 15.01 3.85
CA GLN A 35 13.89 14.93 4.19
C GLN A 35 14.17 13.84 5.24
N LEU A 36 13.33 13.73 6.27
CA LEU A 36 13.44 12.69 7.29
C LEU A 36 13.18 11.29 6.72
N ALA A 37 12.23 11.16 5.80
CA ALA A 37 11.94 9.92 5.09
C ALA A 37 13.14 9.49 4.23
N LYS A 38 13.71 10.41 3.44
CA LYS A 38 14.93 10.18 2.63
C LYS A 38 16.14 9.80 3.50
N ALA A 39 16.24 10.37 4.69
CA ALA A 39 17.29 10.07 5.66
C ALA A 39 17.02 8.78 6.48
N ASN A 40 15.90 8.07 6.21
CA ASN A 40 15.46 6.89 6.96
C ASN A 40 15.37 7.14 8.48
N ALA A 41 15.08 8.39 8.85
CA ALA A 41 15.00 8.87 10.23
C ALA A 41 13.59 8.77 10.81
N LEU A 42 12.58 8.54 9.96
CA LEU A 42 11.23 8.27 10.38
C LEU A 42 11.13 6.82 10.85
N ALA A 43 10.43 6.63 11.97
CA ALA A 43 9.87 5.34 12.29
C ALA A 43 8.95 5.02 11.13
N VAL A 44 9.33 3.98 10.40
CA VAL A 44 8.46 3.31 9.47
C VAL A 44 7.29 2.79 10.30
N GLU A 45 6.34 3.67 10.64
CA GLU A 45 4.97 3.28 10.44
C GLU A 45 4.94 2.95 8.97
N SER A 46 4.84 1.66 8.68
CA SER A 46 4.48 1.15 7.39
C SER A 46 3.13 1.79 7.01
N LYS A 47 3.13 3.08 6.65
CA LYS A 47 2.28 3.54 5.58
C LYS A 47 2.78 2.73 4.41
N SER A 48 2.05 1.65 4.18
CA SER A 48 1.91 0.93 2.94
C SER A 48 1.74 1.94 1.81
N ASP A 49 2.87 2.52 1.41
CA ASP A 49 3.08 3.23 0.15
C ASP A 49 4.09 2.40 -0.67
N ASP A 50 4.11 1.10 -0.41
CA ASP A 50 4.66 0.07 -1.27
C ASP A 50 3.45 -0.75 -1.72
N ASP A 51 3.09 -0.59 -2.98
CA ASP A 51 2.38 -1.58 -3.78
C ASP A 51 1.10 -2.20 -3.20
N ASP A 52 -0.02 -1.64 -3.66
CA ASP A 52 -1.24 -2.36 -4.05
C ASP A 52 -0.95 -3.45 -5.15
N ASN A 53 0.25 -4.05 -5.18
CA ASN A 53 0.59 -5.31 -5.86
C ASN A 53 0.89 -6.44 -4.86
N GLU A 54 0.48 -6.33 -3.59
CA GLU A 54 -0.02 -7.57 -2.97
C GLU A 54 -1.33 -7.88 -3.68
N ASP A 55 -1.20 -8.47 -4.86
CA ASP A 55 -2.30 -9.10 -5.54
C ASP A 55 -3.04 -9.94 -4.51
N PRO A 56 -4.22 -9.51 -4.04
CA PRO A 56 -4.88 -10.21 -2.97
C PRO A 56 -5.15 -11.59 -3.55
N ALA A 57 -4.44 -12.60 -3.03
CA ALA A 57 -4.47 -13.96 -3.57
C ALA A 57 -5.92 -14.27 -3.94
N LEU A 58 -6.20 -14.58 -5.20
CA LEU A 58 -7.56 -14.60 -5.76
C LEU A 58 -8.54 -15.43 -4.89
N SER A 59 -8.01 -16.41 -4.15
CA SER A 59 -8.70 -17.18 -3.11
C SER A 59 -9.32 -16.36 -1.97
N LYS A 60 -8.74 -15.22 -1.59
CA LYS A 60 -9.21 -14.29 -0.54
C LYS A 60 -10.29 -13.31 -1.03
N LEU A 61 -10.42 -13.12 -2.34
CA LEU A 61 -11.38 -12.19 -2.93
C LEU A 61 -12.82 -12.72 -2.88
N LYS A 62 -13.81 -11.82 -2.95
CA LYS A 62 -15.22 -12.20 -3.09
C LYS A 62 -15.55 -12.49 -4.57
N LYS A 63 -16.66 -13.17 -4.83
CA LYS A 63 -17.12 -13.47 -6.20
C LYS A 63 -17.22 -12.19 -7.03
N ASP A 64 -17.76 -11.11 -6.47
CA ASP A 64 -17.88 -9.80 -7.13
C ASP A 64 -16.53 -9.18 -7.52
N GLU A 65 -15.53 -9.29 -6.64
CA GLU A 65 -14.18 -8.78 -6.90
C GLU A 65 -13.48 -9.59 -7.99
N LEU A 66 -13.65 -10.91 -7.97
CA LEU A 66 -13.15 -11.79 -9.03
C LEU A 66 -13.81 -11.48 -10.38
N ILE A 67 -15.11 -11.23 -10.41
CA ILE A 67 -15.82 -10.80 -11.63
C ILE A 67 -15.26 -9.47 -12.14
N ALA A 68 -14.95 -8.52 -11.26
CA ALA A 68 -14.34 -7.25 -11.65
C ALA A 68 -12.96 -7.44 -12.28
N ILE A 69 -12.09 -8.25 -11.66
CA ILE A 69 -10.74 -8.55 -12.17
C ILE A 69 -10.82 -9.30 -13.50
N ALA A 70 -11.70 -10.30 -13.61
CA ALA A 70 -11.93 -11.03 -14.84
C ALA A 70 -12.35 -10.10 -15.99
N LYS A 71 -13.27 -9.15 -15.74
CA LYS A 71 -13.65 -8.13 -16.71
C LYS A 71 -12.51 -7.19 -17.09
N GLN A 72 -11.66 -6.80 -16.13
CA GLN A 72 -10.46 -5.99 -16.41
C GLN A 72 -9.46 -6.74 -17.30
N LEU A 73 -9.40 -8.06 -17.19
CA LEU A 73 -8.56 -8.93 -18.01
C LEU A 73 -9.20 -9.33 -19.35
N GLY A 74 -10.48 -8.97 -19.59
CA GLY A 74 -11.22 -9.37 -20.78
C GLY A 74 -11.69 -10.83 -20.77
N VAL A 75 -11.73 -11.46 -19.59
CA VAL A 75 -12.25 -12.81 -19.39
C VAL A 75 -13.79 -12.77 -19.40
N GLU A 76 -14.40 -13.65 -20.20
CA GLU A 76 -15.86 -13.77 -20.25
C GLU A 76 -16.38 -14.44 -18.97
N VAL A 77 -17.18 -13.70 -18.20
CA VAL A 77 -17.71 -14.13 -16.91
C VAL A 77 -19.22 -14.30 -16.96
N SER A 78 -19.67 -15.56 -16.88
CA SER A 78 -21.08 -15.95 -16.69
C SER A 78 -21.42 -16.19 -15.21
N ASP A 79 -22.67 -15.95 -14.82
CA ASP A 79 -23.17 -16.17 -13.45
C ASP A 79 -23.06 -17.62 -12.96
N GLU A 80 -23.05 -18.57 -13.88
CA GLU A 80 -22.88 -20.01 -13.62
C GLU A 80 -21.47 -20.36 -13.12
N HIS A 81 -20.48 -19.48 -13.32
CA HIS A 81 -19.13 -19.72 -12.81
C HIS A 81 -19.09 -19.64 -11.29
N THR A 82 -18.52 -20.67 -10.69
CA THR A 82 -18.22 -20.70 -9.26
C THR A 82 -16.99 -19.83 -8.97
N LYS A 83 -16.80 -19.47 -7.69
CA LYS A 83 -15.63 -18.72 -7.25
C LYS A 83 -14.32 -19.37 -7.70
N ALA A 84 -14.22 -20.70 -7.62
CA ALA A 84 -13.03 -21.45 -8.04
C ALA A 84 -12.77 -21.31 -9.55
N ASN A 85 -13.81 -21.45 -10.38
CA ASN A 85 -13.68 -21.28 -11.83
C ASN A 85 -13.23 -19.85 -12.19
N LEU A 86 -13.76 -18.83 -11.50
CA LEU A 86 -13.35 -17.45 -11.73
C LEU A 86 -11.87 -17.22 -11.40
N ILE A 87 -11.39 -17.80 -10.30
CA ILE A 87 -9.97 -17.72 -9.91
C ILE A 87 -9.09 -18.33 -10.99
N GLU A 88 -9.41 -19.54 -11.46
CA GLU A 88 -8.63 -20.25 -12.47
C GLU A 88 -8.58 -19.49 -13.80
N LEU A 89 -9.72 -18.94 -14.25
CA LEU A 89 -9.79 -18.14 -15.47
C LEU A 89 -8.97 -16.84 -15.39
N ILE A 90 -9.00 -16.17 -14.23
CA ILE A 90 -8.23 -14.94 -13.97
C ILE A 90 -6.73 -15.25 -13.94
N GLU A 91 -6.34 -16.35 -13.29
CA GLU A 91 -4.94 -16.78 -13.19
C GLU A 91 -4.38 -17.13 -14.58
N GLN A 92 -5.13 -17.90 -15.37
CA GLN A 92 -4.76 -18.20 -16.76
C GLN A 92 -4.64 -16.94 -17.62
N ALA A 93 -5.56 -15.99 -17.49
CA ALA A 93 -5.53 -14.75 -18.28
C ALA A 93 -4.36 -13.83 -17.90
N ARG A 94 -3.84 -13.95 -16.68
CA ARG A 94 -2.65 -13.22 -16.23
C ARG A 94 -1.35 -13.85 -16.69
N GLU A 95 -1.29 -15.17 -16.73
CA GLU A 95 -0.09 -15.90 -17.18
C GLU A 95 0.17 -15.73 -18.69
N GLN A 96 -0.86 -15.45 -19.48
CA GLN A 96 -0.75 -15.23 -20.94
C GLN A 96 -0.40 -13.79 -21.36
N LYS A 97 -0.08 -12.89 -20.41
CA LYS A 97 0.20 -11.48 -20.66
C LYS A 97 1.67 -11.15 -20.47
#